data_AF-A0AAX2S063-F1
#
_entry.id   AF-A0AAX2S063-F1
#
_cell.length_a   1.000
_cell.length_b   1.000
_cell.length_c   1.000
_cell.angle_alpha   90.00
_cell.angle_beta   90.00
_cell.angle_gamma   90.00
#
_symmetry.space_group_name_H-M   'P 1'
#
loop_
_entity.id
_entity.type
_entity.pdbx_description
1 polymer ?
#
loop_
_entity_poly.entity_id
_entity_poly.type
_entity_poly.pdbx_seq_one_letter_code
_entity_poly.pdbx_strand_id
1 'polypeptide(L)' 'MNNLVSVLISAYNAEKYIEECIRAIMLQSYNNIEVIVVNDGSTDNTQEILNRLSHEYARGGGNY' A
#
# COMPACT_ATOMS: atom_id res chain seq x y z
N MET A 1 16.22 2.35 -18.51
CA MET A 1 16.46 2.45 -17.05
C MET A 1 15.28 1.80 -16.35
N ASN A 2 15.52 0.97 -15.33
CA ASN A 2 14.48 0.34 -14.51
C ASN A 2 14.69 0.76 -13.06
N ASN A 3 14.44 2.03 -12.75
CA ASN A 3 14.69 2.59 -11.42
C ASN A 3 13.56 2.20 -10.47
N LEU A 4 13.85 2.00 -9.19
CA LEU A 4 12.77 1.81 -8.23
C LEU A 4 12.00 3.13 -8.08
N VAL A 5 10.67 3.07 -8.15
CA VAL A 5 9.79 4.19 -7.84
C VAL A 5 9.11 3.91 -6.51
N SER A 6 9.33 4.78 -5.54
CA SER A 6 8.73 4.67 -4.21
C SER A 6 7.52 5.57 -4.11
N VAL A 7 6.36 4.99 -3.80
CA VAL A 7 5.11 5.72 -3.57
C VAL A 7 4.82 5.74 -2.09
N LEU A 8 4.91 6.93 -1.48
CA LEU A 8 4.59 7.16 -0.07
C LEU A 8 3.14 7.61 0.07
N ILE A 9 2.38 6.94 0.95
CA ILE A 9 0.98 7.27 1.24
C ILE A 9 0.82 7.48 2.75
N SER A 10 0.34 8.65 3.16
CA SER A 10 -0.14 8.88 4.53
C SER A 10 -1.64 8.59 4.61
N ALA A 11 -2.05 7.74 5.55
CA ALA A 11 -3.45 7.35 5.72
C ALA A 11 -3.94 7.68 7.14
N TYR A 12 -5.05 8.42 7.22
CA TYR A 12 -5.81 8.63 8.46
C TYR A 12 -7.30 8.56 8.13
N ASN A 13 -8.01 7.61 8.73
CA ASN A 13 -9.42 7.34 8.50
C ASN A 13 -9.81 7.27 7.00
N ALA A 14 -9.08 6.45 6.25
CA ALA A 14 -9.14 6.34 4.80
C ALA A 14 -9.83 5.05 4.29
N GLU A 15 -10.63 4.37 5.13
CA GLU A 15 -11.19 3.04 4.82
C GLU A 15 -11.94 2.97 3.48
N LYS A 16 -12.53 4.10 3.05
CA LYS A 16 -13.34 4.19 1.81
C LYS A 16 -12.51 4.19 0.53
N TYR A 17 -11.24 4.56 0.59
CA TYR A 17 -10.45 4.89 -0.61
C TYR A 17 -9.09 4.19 -0.65
N ILE A 18 -8.55 3.79 0.51
CA ILE A 18 -7.18 3.31 0.61
C ILE A 18 -6.93 2.05 -0.24
N GLU A 19 -7.94 1.16 -0.33
CA GLU A 19 -7.83 -0.04 -1.16
C GLU A 19 -7.78 0.28 -2.66
N GLU A 20 -8.71 1.10 -3.15
CA GLU A 20 -8.74 1.50 -4.56
C GLU A 20 -7.44 2.20 -4.96
N CYS A 21 -6.94 3.09 -4.10
CA CYS A 21 -5.68 3.80 -4.30
C CYS A 21 -4.49 2.84 -4.48
N ILE A 22 -4.31 1.89 -3.54
CA ILE A 22 -3.21 0.92 -3.61
C ILE A 22 -3.37 0.02 -4.84
N ARG A 23 -4.57 -0.49 -5.12
CA ARG A 23 -4.82 -1.33 -6.31
C ARG A 23 -4.50 -0.60 -7.61
N ALA A 24 -4.86 0.68 -7.71
CA ALA A 24 -4.55 1.50 -8.88
C ALA A 24 -3.03 1.68 -9.08
N ILE A 25 -2.26 1.82 -8.00
CA ILE A 25 -0.79 1.88 -8.05
C ILE A 25 -0.20 0.53 -8.46
N MET A 26 -0.72 -0.57 -7.93
CA MET A 26 -0.25 -1.93 -8.27
C MET A 26 -0.58 -2.36 -9.70
N LEU A 27 -1.56 -1.71 -10.36
CA LEU A 27 -1.96 -1.95 -11.75
C LEU A 27 -1.26 -1.05 -12.77
N GLN A 28 -0.31 -0.20 -12.35
CA GLN A 28 0.43 0.65 -13.28
C GLN A 28 1.24 -0.17 -14.29
N SER A 29 1.45 0.37 -15.49
CA SER A 29 2.28 -0.25 -16.52
C SER A 29 3.77 -0.32 -16.14
N TYR A 30 4.20 0.50 -15.18
CA TYR A 30 5.53 0.46 -14.61
C TYR A 30 5.58 -0.50 -13.42
N ASN A 31 6.45 -1.52 -13.48
CA ASN A 31 6.40 -2.64 -12.53
C ASN A 31 7.38 -2.54 -11.36
N ASN A 32 8.39 -1.67 -11.43
CA ASN A 32 9.42 -1.56 -10.39
C ASN A 32 9.00 -0.51 -9.35
N ILE A 33 7.92 -0.81 -8.63
CA ILE A 33 7.28 0.08 -7.65
C ILE A 33 7.36 -0.56 -6.26
N GLU A 34 7.67 0.26 -5.26
CA GLU A 34 7.39 -0.03 -3.85
C GLU A 34 6.33 0.94 -3.32
N VAL A 35 5.41 0.44 -2.51
CA VAL A 35 4.37 1.24 -1.87
C VAL A 35 4.58 1.21 -0.36
N ILE A 36 4.78 2.38 0.23
CA ILE A 36 5.00 2.54 1.66
C ILE A 36 3.81 3.33 2.21
N VAL A 37 3.05 2.71 3.11
CA VAL A 37 1.89 3.35 3.75
C VAL A 37 2.16 3.60 5.21
N VAL A 38 1.94 4.84 5.65
CA VAL A 38 2.00 5.24 7.06
C VAL A 38 0.59 5.46 7.55
N ASN A 39 0.11 4.58 8.43
CA ASN A 39 -1.16 4.78 9.13
C ASN A 39 -0.93 5.72 10.34
N ASP A 40 -1.49 6.93 10.27
CA ASP A 40 -1.31 7.99 11.27
C ASP A 40 -2.35 7.89 12.42
N GLY A 41 -2.52 6.68 12.96
CA GLY A 41 -3.43 6.44 14.09
C GLY A 41 -4.92 6.43 13.71
N SER A 42 -5.27 5.89 12.54
CA SER A 42 -6.67 5.70 12.14
C SER A 42 -7.47 4.91 13.19
N THR A 43 -8.73 5.30 13.37
CA THR A 43 -9.69 4.66 14.28
C THR A 43 -10.80 3.90 13.54
N ASP A 44 -10.77 3.92 12.20
CA ASP A 44 -11.67 3.18 11.32
C ASP A 44 -11.01 1.89 10.79
N ASN A 45 -11.56 1.26 9.75
CA ASN A 45 -11.03 0.00 9.22
C ASN A 45 -9.77 0.16 8.36
N THR A 46 -9.16 1.35 8.28
CA THR A 46 -7.95 1.59 7.46
C THR A 46 -6.84 0.59 7.76
N GLN A 47 -6.54 0.33 9.05
CA GLN A 47 -5.45 -0.58 9.43
C GLN A 47 -5.73 -2.02 8.97
N GLU A 48 -6.97 -2.50 9.10
CA GLU A 48 -7.35 -3.85 8.68
C GLU A 48 -7.19 -4.02 7.16
N ILE A 49 -7.64 -3.02 6.40
CA ILE A 49 -7.49 -3.01 4.93
C ILE A 49 -6.01 -3.02 4.54
N LEU A 50 -5.19 -2.18 5.18
CA LEU A 50 -3.73 -2.13 4.94
C LEU A 50 -3.05 -3.45 5.26
N ASN A 51 -3.40 -4.09 6.38
CA ASN A 51 -2.86 -5.40 6.74
C ASN A 51 -3.17 -6.43 5.66
N ARG A 52 -4.43 -6.53 5.21
CA ARG A 52 -4.82 -7.46 4.13
C ARG A 52 -4.04 -7.19 2.84
N LEU A 53 -3.95 -5.94 2.41
CA LEU A 53 -3.25 -5.57 1.17
C LEU A 53 -1.75 -5.84 1.26
N SER A 54 -1.13 -5.63 2.43
CA SER A 54 0.30 -5.95 2.64
C SER A 54 0.59 -7.44 2.44
N HIS A 55 -0.31 -8.32 2.88
CA HIS A 55 -0.19 -9.77 2.66
C HIS A 55 -0.46 -10.14 1.20
N GLU A 56 -1.46 -9.51 0.56
CA GLU A 56 -1.80 -9.73 -0.85
C GLU A 56 -0.64 -9.37 -1.79
N TYR A 57 0.07 -8.28 -1.49
CA TYR A 57 1.15 -7.75 -2.35
C TYR A 57 2.57 -8.02 -1.82
N ALA A 58 2.71 -8.84 -0.78
CA ALA A 58 4.02 -9.25 -0.27
C ALA A 58 4.79 -10.01 -1.35
N ARG A 59 5.82 -9.37 -1.92
CA ARG A 59 6.76 -10.02 -2.84
C ARG A 59 7.72 -10.88 -2.03
N GLY A 60 7.35 -12.15 -1.81
CA GLY A 60 8.26 -13.21 -1.35
C GLY A 60 9.18 -12.87 -0.16
N GLY A 61 8.70 -13.13 1.06
CA GLY A 61 9.55 -13.50 2.20
C GLY A 61 10.28 -12.36 2.91
N GLY A 62 9.63 -11.83 3.93
CA GLY A 62 10.29 -11.06 4.98
C GLY A 62 9.32 -10.86 6.14
N ASN A 63 9.33 -11.80 7.09
CA ASN A 63 8.75 -11.58 8.41
C ASN A 63 9.48 -10.39 9.05
N TYR A 64 8.85 -9.22 9.05
CA TYR A 64 9.12 -8.13 9.97
C TYR A 64 7.79 -7.48 10.34
#